data_AF-T1AFB4-F1
#
_entry.id   AF-T1AFB4-F1
#
_cell.length_a   1.000
_cell.length_b   1.000
_cell.length_c   1.000
_cell.angle_alpha   90.00
_cell.angle_beta   90.00
_cell.angle_gamma   90.00
#
_symmetry.space_group_name_H-M   'P 1'
#
loop_
_entity.id
_entity.type
_entity.pdbx_description
1 polymer ?
#
loop_
_entity_poly.entity_id
_entity_poly.type
_entity_poly.pdbx_seq_one_letter_code
_entity_poly.pdbx_strand_id
1 'polypeptide(L)' 'RQERIQKKLAARHLEAGGLVLHDLSSSYFEGSTCPLAKRGYSRDGRQGTLQVEYGLMTDDRGCPVAITVHEGNTADP' A
#
# COMPACT_ATOMS: atom_id res chain seq x y z
N ARG A 1 -9.45 -3.46 -13.04
CA ARG A 1 -9.10 -2.08 -13.50
C ARG A 1 -7.68 -1.66 -13.07
N GLN A 2 -7.35 -1.81 -11.79
CA GLN A 2 -6.05 -1.44 -11.21
C GLN A 2 -4.85 -2.05 -11.95
N GLU A 3 -4.83 -3.38 -12.12
CA GLU A 3 -3.73 -4.09 -12.80
C GLU A 3 -3.37 -3.50 -14.16
N ARG A 4 -4.38 -3.19 -14.98
CA ARG A 4 -4.18 -2.57 -16.30
C ARG A 4 -3.50 -1.21 -16.20
N ILE A 5 -3.86 -0.40 -15.21
CA ILE A 5 -3.27 0.92 -14.98
C ILE A 5 -1.84 0.77 -14.49
N GLN A 6 -1.62 -0.07 -13.48
CA GLN A 6 -0.29 -0.31 -12.91
C GLN A 6 0.66 -0.89 -13.95
N LYS A 7 0.22 -1.84 -14.78
CA LYS A 7 1.02 -2.39 -15.90
C LYS A 7 1.41 -1.31 -16.91
N LYS A 8 0.51 -0.37 -17.22
CA LYS A 8 0.81 0.75 -18.13
C LYS A 8 1.79 1.75 -17.52
N LEU A 9 1.69 2.02 -16.22
CA LEU A 9 2.63 2.90 -15.51
C LEU A 9 4.00 2.21 -15.38
N ALA A 10 4.04 0.93 -15.02
CA ALA A 10 5.27 0.15 -14.92
C ALA A 10 6.03 0.14 -16.25
N ALA A 11 5.34 -0.13 -17.36
CA ALA A 11 5.95 -0.10 -18.69
C ALA A 11 6.48 1.28 -19.13
N ARG A 12 6.07 2.36 -18.45
CA ARG A 12 6.48 3.74 -18.77
C ARG A 12 7.57 4.26 -17.83
N HIS A 13 7.54 3.85 -16.57
CA HIS A 13 8.33 4.46 -15.50
C HIS A 13 9.36 3.50 -14.89
N LEU A 14 9.27 2.20 -15.13
CA LEU A 14 10.21 1.21 -14.61
C LEU A 14 11.07 0.61 -15.71
N GLU A 15 12.29 0.29 -15.33
CA GLU A 15 13.27 -0.39 -16.19
C GLU A 15 13.69 -1.71 -15.52
N ALA A 16 13.98 -2.73 -16.32
CA ALA A 16 14.42 -4.01 -15.78
C ALA A 16 15.79 -3.84 -15.10
N GLY A 17 15.89 -4.24 -13.83
CA GLY A 17 17.08 -4.03 -13.01
C GLY A 17 17.23 -2.60 -12.46
N GLY A 18 16.25 -1.72 -12.69
CA GLY A 18 16.22 -0.36 -12.15
C GLY A 18 15.88 -0.31 -10.65
N LEU A 19 16.08 0.86 -10.07
CA LEU A 19 15.69 1.16 -8.68
C LEU A 19 14.18 1.41 -8.59
N VAL A 20 13.57 0.88 -7.54
CA VAL A 20 12.22 1.25 -7.11
C VAL A 20 12.26 1.69 -5.67
N LEU A 21 11.44 2.68 -5.31
CA LEU A 21 11.21 3.02 -3.92
C LEU A 21 9.90 2.34 -3.49
N HIS A 22 9.93 1.73 -2.32
CA HIS A 22 8.77 1.05 -1.76
C HIS A 22 8.59 1.48 -0.30
N ASP A 23 7.37 1.89 0.03
CA ASP A 23 6.99 2.27 1.39
C ASP A 23 5.72 1.52 1.82
N LEU A 24 5.68 1.16 3.10
CA LEU A 24 4.55 0.51 3.76
C LEU A 24 3.98 1.44 4.82
N SER A 25 2.69 1.71 4.72
CA SER A 25 2.00 2.64 5.62
C SER A 25 0.66 2.07 6.08
N SER A 26 0.16 2.58 7.21
CA SER A 26 -1.16 2.25 7.75
C SER A 26 -2.04 3.49 7.75
N SER A 27 -3.35 3.28 7.84
CA SER A 27 -4.29 4.35 8.18
C SER A 27 -5.33 3.86 9.16
N TYR A 28 -5.49 4.61 10.24
CA TYR A 28 -6.63 4.54 11.14
C TYR A 28 -7.97 4.57 10.40
N PHE A 29 -8.90 3.73 10.84
CA PHE A 29 -10.23 3.59 10.24
C PHE A 29 -11.34 3.64 11.29
N GLU A 30 -12.45 4.34 10.97
CA GLU A 30 -13.69 4.34 11.77
C GLU A 30 -14.86 3.74 10.99
N GLY A 31 -15.81 3.14 11.71
CA GLY A 31 -16.98 2.49 11.14
C GLY A 31 -16.85 0.96 11.10
N SER A 32 -17.87 0.30 10.55
CA SER A 32 -18.04 -1.16 10.63
C SER A 32 -18.25 -1.85 9.28
N THR A 33 -18.36 -1.09 8.19
CA THR A 33 -18.72 -1.63 6.86
C THR A 33 -17.50 -1.94 5.99
N CYS A 34 -16.29 -1.48 6.36
CA CYS A 34 -15.09 -1.76 5.59
C CYS A 34 -14.55 -3.17 5.92
N PRO A 35 -14.54 -4.11 4.96
CA PRO A 35 -14.08 -5.48 5.23
C PRO A 35 -12.57 -5.58 5.47
N LEU A 36 -11.79 -4.63 4.94
CA LEU A 36 -10.33 -4.57 5.09
C LEU A 36 -9.90 -4.00 6.45
N ALA A 37 -10.80 -3.31 7.13
CA ALA A 37 -10.50 -2.70 8.42
C ALA A 37 -10.39 -3.80 9.50
N LYS A 38 -9.16 -4.10 9.92
CA LYS A 38 -8.87 -5.10 10.96
C LYS A 38 -8.01 -4.47 12.06
N ARG A 39 -8.01 -5.09 13.24
CA ARG A 39 -7.13 -4.70 14.34
C ARG A 39 -5.81 -5.47 14.20
N GLY A 40 -4.70 -4.76 14.16
CA GLY A 40 -3.36 -5.34 14.02
C GLY A 40 -2.29 -4.42 14.60
N TYR A 41 -1.06 -4.59 14.12
CA TYR A 41 0.03 -3.69 14.46
C TYR A 41 -0.10 -2.38 13.67
N SER A 42 -0.24 -1.25 14.36
CA SER A 42 -0.42 0.05 13.71
C SER A 42 0.90 0.80 13.56
N ARG A 43 1.27 1.15 12.31
CA ARG A 43 2.42 2.03 12.04
C ARG A 43 2.15 3.48 12.45
N ASP A 44 0.89 3.84 12.61
CA ASP A 44 0.46 5.15 13.13
C ASP A 44 0.63 5.25 14.66
N GLY A 45 1.09 4.17 15.32
CA GLY A 45 1.26 4.10 16.78
C GLY A 45 -0.07 4.02 17.56
N ARG A 46 -1.20 3.87 16.86
CA ARG A 46 -2.54 3.83 17.48
C ARG A 46 -2.95 2.42 17.85
N GLN A 47 -2.62 2.02 19.07
CA GLN A 47 -2.93 0.69 19.59
C GLN A 47 -4.44 0.40 19.61
N GLY A 48 -4.79 -0.83 19.22
CA GLY A 48 -6.17 -1.32 19.34
C GLY A 48 -7.18 -0.59 18.46
N THR A 49 -6.74 0.05 17.38
CA THR A 49 -7.66 0.68 16.41
C THR A 49 -7.93 -0.22 15.22
N LEU A 50 -9.07 -0.01 14.54
CA LEU A 50 -9.27 -0.56 13.21
C LEU A 50 -8.35 0.20 12.25
N GLN A 51 -7.77 -0.51 11.31
CA GLN A 51 -6.85 0.07 10.34
C GLN A 51 -6.86 -0.70 9.03
N VAL A 52 -6.29 -0.08 8.01
CA VAL A 52 -5.94 -0.70 6.73
C VAL A 52 -4.46 -0.49 6.47
N GLU A 53 -3.83 -1.44 5.79
CA GLU A 53 -2.43 -1.33 5.39
C GLU A 53 -2.34 -1.14 3.89
N TYR A 54 -1.32 -0.41 3.44
CA TYR A 54 -1.07 -0.25 2.01
C TYR A 54 0.41 -0.06 1.71
N GLY A 55 0.81 -0.61 0.56
CA GLY A 55 2.14 -0.43 -0.01
C GLY A 55 2.08 0.48 -1.22
N LEU A 56 3.01 1.43 -1.30
CA LEU A 56 3.21 2.30 -2.45
C LEU A 56 4.57 2.00 -3.08
N MET A 57 4.57 1.75 -4.39
CA MET A 57 5.77 1.59 -5.20
C MET A 57 5.90 2.78 -6.16
N THR A 58 7.09 3.37 -6.20
CA THR A 58 7.44 4.47 -7.11
C THR A 58 8.68 4.14 -7.92
N ASP A 59 8.88 4.88 -9.01
CA ASP A 59 10.20 4.96 -9.65
C ASP A 59 11.21 5.71 -8.74
N ASP A 60 12.46 5.78 -9.18
CA ASP A 60 13.57 6.45 -8.51
C ASP A 60 13.37 7.96 -8.28
N ARG A 61 12.50 8.60 -9.07
CA ARG A 61 12.12 10.02 -8.94
C ARG A 61 10.93 10.23 -8.01
N GLY A 62 10.33 9.17 -7.48
CA GLY A 62 9.13 9.24 -6.65
C GLY A 62 7.80 9.24 -7.42
N CYS A 63 7.80 8.92 -8.73
CA CYS A 63 6.56 8.81 -9.50
C CYS A 63 5.79 7.52 -9.12
N PRO A 64 4.53 7.59 -8.66
CA PRO A 64 3.79 6.41 -8.22
C PRO A 64 3.43 5.49 -9.39
N VAL A 65 3.77 4.21 -9.25
CA VAL A 65 3.57 3.17 -10.28
C VAL A 65 2.53 2.14 -9.86
N ALA A 66 2.58 1.69 -8.61
CA ALA A 66 1.66 0.69 -8.07
C ALA A 66 1.29 0.98 -6.62
N ILE A 67 0.08 0.58 -6.26
CA ILE A 67 -0.43 0.63 -4.89
C ILE A 67 -1.19 -0.67 -4.59
N THR A 68 -1.01 -1.21 -3.39
CA THR A 68 -1.73 -2.38 -2.88
C THR A 68 -2.34 -2.04 -1.54
N VAL A 69 -3.55 -2.54 -1.27
CA VAL A 69 -4.25 -2.33 0.00
C VAL A 69 -4.55 -3.71 0.58
N HIS A 70 -4.24 -3.89 1.86
CA HIS A 70 -4.35 -5.14 2.60
C HIS A 70 -5.23 -4.96 3.83
N GLU A 71 -5.63 -6.09 4.41
CA GLU A 71 -6.31 -6.07 5.70
C GLU A 71 -5.39 -5.51 6.80
N GLY A 72 -5.92 -4.73 7.74
CA GLY A 72 -5.12 -4.06 8.77
C GLY A 72 -4.37 -4.94 9.78
N ASN A 73 -4.42 -6.25 9.62
CA ASN A 73 -3.70 -7.25 10.42
C ASN A 73 -2.80 -8.13 9.55
N THR A 74 -2.51 -7.68 8.34
CA THR A 74 -1.57 -8.33 7.43
C THR A 74 -0.16 -8.10 7.96
N ALA A 75 0.70 -9.11 7.90
CA ALA A 75 2.11 -8.90 8.21
C ALA A 75 2.82 -8.33 6.97
N ASP A 76 3.93 -7.64 7.18
CA ASP A 76 4.73 -7.09 6.09
C ASP A 76 5.07 -8.19 5.06
N PRO A 77 4.80 -7.96 3.76
CA PRO A 77 5.17 -8.88 2.70
C PRO A 77 6.68 -8.88 2.40
#